data_AF-A0A8H7W987-F1
#
_entry.id   AF-A0A8H7W987-F1
#
_cell.length_a   1.000
_cell.length_b   1.000
_cell.length_c   1.000
_cell.angle_alpha   90.00
_cell.angle_beta   90.00
_cell.angle_gamma   90.00
#
_symmetry.space_group_name_H-M   'P 1'
#
loop_
_entity.id
_entity.type
_entity.pdbx_description
1 polymer ?
#
loop_
_entity_poly.entity_id
_entity_poly.type
_entity_poly.pdbx_seq_one_letter_code
_entity_poly.pdbx_strand_id
1 'polypeptide(L)'
;HWTFYFMLIWTGSALVATVLFVPETYRPVLLTKKAAKLRKQKNELRYHVSTGLKPQDGVLQTVMWSLVRPLQMLVLEPMCLNLCLHSAVLLGILYLFFGAFPLVFATNHGLNLWQIGLTFLSMAIGIICGICTTPIWQANYTRLIKQREANGGEKGGSEPEYRLPQVMVGSVFVPVGLFWFAFTTYSHIHWIVPIIGSGFFGMGVFFSFSGTWTFLVDAYPVYAASALAANSFARSTFGAIFPLFGIQMYEKLGYDWATALLAFITLAMVPFPYIFFKYGKKIRGQSRFAK
;
A
#
# COMPACT_ATOMS: atom_id res chain seq x y z
N HIS A 1 -5.42 26.01 -7.29
CA HIS A 1 -5.06 25.80 -8.72
C HIS A 1 -3.55 25.72 -8.97
N TRP A 2 -2.74 26.64 -8.45
CA TRP A 2 -1.27 26.58 -8.59
C TRP A 2 -0.64 25.27 -8.11
N THR A 3 -1.11 24.73 -6.98
CA THR A 3 -0.66 23.44 -6.41
C THR A 3 -0.86 22.26 -7.37
N PHE A 4 -1.92 22.26 -8.18
CA PHE A 4 -2.15 21.24 -9.19
C PHE A 4 -1.16 21.37 -10.36
N TYR A 5 -0.90 22.58 -10.84
CA TYR A 5 0.10 22.82 -11.89
C TYR A 5 1.50 22.42 -11.42
N PHE A 6 1.86 22.76 -10.19
CA PHE A 6 3.13 22.35 -9.60
C PHE A 6 3.27 20.83 -9.49
N MET A 7 2.23 20.14 -9.00
CA MET A 7 2.20 18.67 -8.96
C MET A 7 2.35 18.06 -10.35
N LEU A 8 1.74 18.64 -11.38
CA LEU A 8 1.80 18.15 -12.75
C LEU A 8 3.19 18.34 -13.35
N ILE A 9 3.82 19.50 -13.14
CA ILE A 9 5.20 19.78 -13.57
C ILE A 9 6.18 18.84 -12.85
N TRP A 10 6.03 18.66 -11.53
CA TRP A 10 6.89 17.79 -10.72
C TRP A 10 6.78 16.32 -11.11
N THR A 11 5.55 15.81 -11.28
CA THR A 11 5.35 14.41 -11.71
C THR A 11 5.80 14.21 -13.15
N GLY A 12 5.59 15.18 -14.03
CA GLY A 12 6.11 15.18 -15.40
C GLY A 12 7.64 15.18 -15.45
N SER A 13 8.32 16.00 -14.65
CA SER A 13 9.78 16.02 -14.59
C SER A 13 10.34 14.72 -14.01
N ALA A 14 9.70 14.14 -13.00
CA ALA A 14 10.07 12.84 -12.44
C ALA A 14 9.92 11.71 -13.48
N LEU A 15 8.87 11.75 -14.31
CA LEU A 15 8.68 10.80 -15.40
C LEU A 15 9.82 10.89 -16.43
N VAL A 16 10.15 12.11 -16.87
CA VAL A 16 11.25 12.36 -17.82
C VAL A 16 12.57 11.88 -17.24
N ALA A 17 12.87 12.21 -15.98
CA ALA A 17 14.07 11.74 -15.30
C ALA A 17 14.11 10.21 -15.20
N THR A 18 12.98 9.57 -14.91
CA THR A 18 12.90 8.09 -14.85
C THR A 18 13.22 7.47 -16.21
N VAL A 19 12.68 8.00 -17.30
CA VAL A 19 12.94 7.50 -18.66
C VAL A 19 14.40 7.68 -19.08
N LEU A 20 15.04 8.78 -18.66
CA LEU A 20 16.42 9.08 -19.04
C LEU A 20 17.46 8.35 -18.18
N PHE A 21 17.23 8.23 -16.88
CA PHE A 21 18.24 7.75 -15.93
C PHE A 21 18.06 6.30 -15.49
N VAL A 22 16.85 5.73 -15.59
CA VAL A 22 16.61 4.34 -15.16
C VAL A 22 16.83 3.39 -16.34
N PRO A 23 17.93 2.62 -16.36
CA PRO A 23 18.12 1.61 -17.39
C PRO A 23 17.05 0.53 -17.23
N GLU A 24 16.45 0.12 -18.35
CA GLU A 24 15.39 -0.89 -18.43
C GLU A 24 15.73 -2.14 -17.57
N THR A 25 15.16 -2.24 -16.38
CA THR A 25 15.51 -3.29 -15.39
C THR A 25 14.61 -4.52 -15.54
N TYR A 26 13.66 -4.50 -16.47
CA TYR A 26 12.69 -5.57 -16.65
C TYR A 26 13.38 -6.80 -17.27
N ARG A 27 13.70 -7.79 -16.43
CA ARG A 27 14.37 -9.05 -16.81
C ARG A 27 13.78 -9.71 -18.06
N PRO A 28 12.45 -9.78 -18.24
CA PRO A 28 11.85 -10.33 -19.47
C PRO A 28 12.31 -9.62 -20.75
N VAL A 29 12.37 -8.28 -20.75
CA VAL A 29 12.78 -7.48 -21.91
C VAL A 29 14.28 -7.56 -22.15
N LEU A 30 15.07 -7.63 -21.08
CA LEU A 30 16.52 -7.86 -21.21
C LEU A 30 16.82 -9.26 -21.77
N LEU A 31 16.07 -10.28 -21.37
CA LEU A 31 16.21 -11.65 -21.88
C LEU A 31 15.76 -11.75 -23.34
N THR A 32 14.67 -11.07 -23.76
CA THR A 32 14.27 -11.03 -25.17
C THR A 32 15.28 -10.27 -26.04
N LYS A 33 15.82 -9.13 -25.57
CA LYS A 33 16.90 -8.41 -26.27
C LYS A 33 18.17 -9.26 -26.38
N LYS A 34 18.55 -9.98 -25.31
CA LYS A 34 19.72 -10.87 -25.31
C LYS A 34 19.51 -12.09 -26.22
N ALA A 35 18.33 -12.71 -26.19
CA ALA A 35 17.98 -13.80 -27.10
C ALA A 35 17.92 -13.35 -28.56
N ALA A 36 17.40 -12.15 -28.85
CA ALA A 36 17.43 -11.57 -30.20
C ALA A 36 18.85 -11.31 -30.70
N LYS A 37 19.75 -10.82 -29.81
CA LYS A 37 21.18 -10.66 -30.12
C LYS A 37 21.87 -11.99 -30.38
N LEU A 38 21.57 -13.02 -29.60
CA LEU A 38 22.10 -14.38 -29.79
C LEU A 38 21.58 -15.06 -31.06
N ARG A 39 20.30 -14.84 -31.43
CA ARG A 39 19.73 -15.29 -32.72
C ARG A 39 20.51 -14.69 -33.90
N LYS A 40 20.81 -13.39 -33.86
CA LYS A 40 21.59 -12.71 -34.89
C LYS A 40 23.05 -13.20 -34.98
N GLN A 41 23.67 -13.57 -33.87
CA GLN A 41 25.07 -14.01 -33.86
C GLN A 41 25.26 -15.48 -34.25
N LYS A 42 24.35 -16.37 -33.85
CA LYS A 42 24.49 -17.82 -34.09
C LYS A 42 23.66 -18.36 -35.24
N ASN A 43 22.80 -17.53 -35.86
CA ASN A 43 21.92 -17.91 -36.96
C ASN A 43 21.03 -19.15 -36.67
N GLU A 44 20.74 -19.40 -35.38
CA GLU A 44 19.90 -20.51 -34.94
C GLU A 44 18.58 -19.99 -34.35
N LEU A 45 17.46 -20.46 -34.91
CA LEU A 45 16.09 -20.11 -34.50
C LEU A 45 15.64 -20.80 -33.19
N ARG A 46 16.49 -21.63 -32.57
CA ARG A 46 16.16 -22.43 -31.37
C ARG A 46 15.96 -21.61 -30.10
N TYR A 47 16.54 -20.41 -30.01
CA TYR A 47 16.47 -19.60 -28.80
C TYR A 47 15.11 -18.90 -28.68
N HIS A 48 14.11 -19.54 -28.09
CA HIS A 48 12.84 -18.92 -27.72
C HIS A 48 12.84 -18.54 -26.24
N VAL A 49 12.52 -17.28 -25.94
CA VAL A 49 12.26 -16.84 -24.57
C VAL A 49 10.79 -17.10 -24.29
N SER A 50 10.50 -18.10 -23.46
CA SER A 50 9.16 -18.30 -22.91
C SER A 50 8.94 -17.28 -21.79
N THR A 51 8.82 -16.00 -22.13
CA THR A 51 8.59 -14.94 -21.14
C THR A 51 7.15 -14.88 -20.63
N GLY A 52 6.28 -15.86 -20.95
CA GLY A 52 4.85 -15.87 -20.59
C GLY A 52 4.01 -14.74 -21.23
N LEU A 53 4.67 -13.70 -21.74
CA LEU A 53 4.10 -12.55 -22.41
C LEU A 53 4.17 -12.78 -23.93
N LYS A 54 3.02 -13.09 -24.55
CA LYS A 54 2.88 -13.02 -26.00
C LYS A 54 3.12 -11.56 -26.45
N PRO A 55 3.96 -11.30 -27.47
CA PRO A 55 4.00 -9.99 -28.10
C PRO A 55 2.59 -9.69 -28.62
N GLN A 56 2.04 -8.52 -28.29
CA GLN A 56 0.77 -8.06 -28.86
C GLN A 56 1.02 -6.97 -29.87
N ASP A 57 0.41 -7.14 -31.04
CA ASP A 57 0.57 -6.27 -32.19
C ASP A 57 -0.32 -5.03 -32.03
N GLY A 58 0.14 -4.05 -31.22
CA GLY A 58 -0.47 -2.72 -31.16
C GLY A 58 -0.23 -1.97 -29.85
N VAL A 59 0.17 -0.70 -29.94
CA VAL A 59 0.37 0.18 -28.77
C VAL A 59 -0.93 0.38 -28.00
N LEU A 60 -2.05 0.63 -28.70
CA LEU A 60 -3.38 0.76 -28.10
C LEU A 60 -3.85 -0.53 -27.42
N GLN A 61 -3.59 -1.68 -28.04
CA GLN A 61 -3.92 -2.99 -27.46
C GLN A 61 -3.05 -3.25 -26.22
N THR A 62 -1.76 -2.91 -26.27
CA THR A 62 -0.84 -3.00 -25.13
C THR A 62 -1.27 -2.09 -23.97
N VAL A 63 -1.75 -0.87 -24.26
CA VAL A 63 -2.29 0.05 -23.24
C VAL A 63 -3.58 -0.48 -22.62
N MET A 64 -4.54 -0.94 -23.43
CA MET A 64 -5.76 -1.56 -22.91
C MET A 64 -5.46 -2.82 -22.08
N TRP A 65 -4.57 -3.70 -22.54
CA TRP A 65 -4.16 -4.87 -21.77
C TRP A 65 -3.39 -4.50 -20.50
N SER A 66 -2.67 -3.38 -20.49
CA SER A 66 -2.00 -2.84 -19.30
C SER A 66 -2.98 -2.30 -18.26
N LEU A 67 -4.20 -1.89 -18.66
CA LEU A 67 -5.28 -1.47 -17.76
C LEU A 67 -6.14 -2.64 -17.28
N VAL A 68 -6.41 -3.62 -18.16
CA VAL A 68 -7.23 -4.78 -17.83
C VAL A 68 -6.49 -5.73 -16.87
N ARG A 69 -5.19 -5.92 -17.02
CA ARG A 69 -4.41 -6.83 -16.16
C ARG A 69 -4.42 -6.48 -14.68
N PRO A 70 -4.20 -5.21 -14.26
CA PRO A 70 -4.37 -4.79 -12.86
C PRO A 70 -5.74 -5.13 -12.28
N LEU A 71 -6.83 -4.85 -13.02
CA LEU A 71 -8.19 -5.16 -12.59
C LEU A 71 -8.44 -6.67 -12.52
N GLN A 72 -7.92 -7.40 -13.50
CA GLN A 72 -8.03 -8.85 -13.56
C GLN A 72 -7.25 -9.51 -12.41
N MET A 73 -6.06 -9.01 -12.08
CA MET A 73 -5.32 -9.43 -10.90
C MET A 73 -6.06 -9.10 -9.61
N LEU A 74 -6.64 -7.91 -9.51
CA LEU A 74 -7.44 -7.53 -8.35
C LEU A 74 -8.60 -8.50 -8.12
N VAL A 75 -9.31 -8.92 -9.17
CA VAL A 75 -10.47 -9.83 -9.04
C VAL A 75 -10.07 -11.29 -8.90
N LEU A 76 -9.04 -11.74 -9.61
CA LEU A 76 -8.66 -13.16 -9.65
C LEU A 76 -7.74 -13.59 -8.51
N GLU A 77 -7.01 -12.65 -7.89
CA GLU A 77 -6.07 -12.95 -6.80
C GLU A 77 -6.63 -12.45 -5.46
N PRO A 78 -7.27 -13.33 -4.65
CA PRO A 78 -7.93 -12.91 -3.40
C PRO A 78 -6.97 -12.30 -2.39
N MET A 79 -5.70 -12.71 -2.41
CA MET A 79 -4.65 -12.13 -1.55
C MET A 79 -4.28 -10.71 -1.97
N CYS A 80 -4.17 -10.46 -3.29
CA CYS A 80 -3.92 -9.13 -3.83
C CYS A 80 -5.11 -8.20 -3.55
N LEU A 81 -6.33 -8.68 -3.79
CA LEU A 81 -7.57 -7.95 -3.51
C LEU A 81 -7.61 -7.45 -2.07
N ASN A 82 -7.38 -8.35 -1.11
CA ASN A 82 -7.51 -8.03 0.30
C ASN A 82 -6.45 -7.05 0.77
N LEU A 83 -5.19 -7.21 0.35
CA LEU A 83 -4.12 -6.26 0.65
C LEU A 83 -4.35 -4.89 -0.02
N CYS A 84 -4.87 -4.87 -1.25
CA CYS A 84 -5.25 -3.63 -1.94
C CYS A 84 -6.44 -2.95 -1.26
N LEU A 85 -7.44 -3.72 -0.81
CA LEU A 85 -8.60 -3.20 -0.09
C LEU A 85 -8.17 -2.64 1.26
N HIS A 86 -7.30 -3.34 1.99
CA HIS A 86 -6.72 -2.87 3.26
C HIS A 86 -6.02 -1.54 3.08
N SER A 87 -5.09 -1.45 2.12
CA SER A 87 -4.38 -0.20 1.86
C SER A 87 -5.31 0.92 1.36
N ALA A 88 -6.36 0.58 0.60
CA ALA A 88 -7.34 1.53 0.07
C ALA A 88 -8.23 2.12 1.16
N VAL A 89 -8.75 1.29 2.07
CA VAL A 89 -9.53 1.74 3.22
C VAL A 89 -8.70 2.67 4.11
N LEU A 90 -7.44 2.30 4.38
CA LEU A 90 -6.53 3.15 5.16
C LEU A 90 -6.29 4.52 4.50
N LEU A 91 -6.09 4.56 3.17
CA LEU A 91 -5.95 5.83 2.48
C LEU A 91 -7.25 6.64 2.50
N GLY A 92 -8.40 5.98 2.32
CA GLY A 92 -9.71 6.62 2.42
C GLY A 92 -9.91 7.30 3.78
N ILE A 93 -9.61 6.58 4.87
CA ILE A 93 -9.67 7.12 6.24
C ILE A 93 -8.69 8.27 6.44
N LEU A 94 -7.45 8.14 5.93
CA LEU A 94 -6.45 9.19 5.99
C LEU A 94 -6.92 10.48 5.28
N TYR A 95 -7.59 10.36 4.14
CA TYR A 95 -8.17 11.50 3.45
C TYR A 95 -9.39 12.06 4.17
N LEU A 96 -10.20 11.19 4.77
CA LEU A 96 -11.35 11.60 5.56
C LEU A 96 -10.93 12.46 6.78
N PHE A 97 -9.75 12.20 7.36
CA PHE A 97 -9.19 13.03 8.42
C PHE A 97 -8.97 14.49 8.02
N PHE A 98 -8.78 14.81 6.74
CA PHE A 98 -8.71 16.21 6.29
C PHE A 98 -10.02 16.97 6.53
N GLY A 99 -11.17 16.29 6.48
CA GLY A 99 -12.47 16.86 6.83
C GLY A 99 -12.80 16.72 8.32
N ALA A 100 -12.46 15.58 8.92
CA ALA A 100 -12.81 15.28 10.31
C ALA A 100 -12.03 16.13 11.33
N PHE A 101 -10.74 16.40 11.11
CA PHE A 101 -9.93 17.18 12.06
C PHE A 101 -10.45 18.61 12.24
N PRO A 102 -10.70 19.39 11.17
CA PRO A 102 -11.33 20.69 11.32
C PRO A 102 -12.66 20.62 12.07
N LEU A 103 -13.50 19.63 11.77
CA LEU A 103 -14.81 19.46 12.41
C LEU A 103 -14.68 19.18 13.91
N VAL A 104 -13.82 18.23 14.31
CA VAL A 104 -13.62 17.86 15.72
C VAL A 104 -12.93 18.98 16.50
N PHE A 105 -11.80 19.48 16.00
CA PHE A 105 -10.97 20.42 16.75
C PHE A 105 -11.52 21.85 16.75
N ALA A 106 -12.23 22.28 15.69
CA ALA A 106 -12.90 23.58 15.71
C ALA A 106 -14.16 23.53 16.58
N THR A 107 -15.01 22.50 16.45
CA THR A 107 -16.30 22.46 17.16
C THR A 107 -16.15 22.06 18.62
N ASN A 108 -15.36 21.02 18.96
CA ASN A 108 -15.29 20.52 20.33
C ASN A 108 -14.24 21.23 21.20
N HIS A 109 -13.15 21.70 20.60
CA HIS A 109 -12.02 22.29 21.32
C HIS A 109 -11.80 23.79 21.01
N GLY A 110 -12.57 24.38 20.07
CA GLY A 110 -12.47 25.81 19.75
C GLY A 110 -11.11 26.23 19.17
N LEU A 111 -10.37 25.31 18.54
CA LEU A 111 -9.03 25.59 18.02
C LEU A 111 -9.09 26.47 16.77
N ASN A 112 -8.11 27.37 16.65
CA ASN A 112 -7.94 28.21 15.46
C ASN A 112 -7.47 27.39 14.25
N LEU A 113 -7.68 27.91 13.04
CA LEU A 113 -7.30 27.23 11.79
C LEU A 113 -5.82 26.82 11.74
N TRP A 114 -4.91 27.68 12.23
CA TRP A 114 -3.48 27.37 12.26
C TRP A 114 -3.13 26.26 13.27
N GLN A 115 -3.87 26.17 14.38
CA GLN A 115 -3.72 25.10 15.39
C GLN A 115 -4.22 23.77 14.84
N ILE A 116 -5.33 23.78 14.10
CA ILE A 116 -5.85 22.61 13.40
C ILE A 116 -4.81 22.09 12.40
N GLY A 117 -4.17 22.98 11.64
CA GLY A 117 -3.06 22.61 10.75
C GLY A 117 -1.92 21.89 11.47
N LEU A 118 -1.56 22.32 12.68
CA LEU A 118 -0.53 21.69 13.51
C LEU A 118 -0.93 20.29 13.98
N THR A 119 -2.22 19.98 14.14
CA THR A 119 -2.65 18.64 14.59
C THR A 119 -2.30 17.54 13.58
N PHE A 120 -2.26 17.85 12.28
CA PHE A 120 -1.80 16.92 11.23
C PHE A 120 -0.33 16.52 11.37
N LEU A 121 0.47 17.34 12.05
CA LEU A 121 1.89 17.05 12.28
C LEU A 121 2.07 15.79 13.14
N SER A 122 1.10 15.46 14.01
CA SER A 122 1.15 14.21 14.77
C SER A 122 1.16 12.98 13.87
N MET A 123 0.35 12.98 12.80
CA MET A 123 0.32 11.87 11.86
C MET A 123 1.65 11.78 11.09
N ALA A 124 2.25 12.92 10.75
CA ALA A 124 3.59 12.95 10.16
C ALA A 124 4.67 12.41 11.12
N ILE A 125 4.63 12.80 12.40
CA ILE A 125 5.52 12.28 13.44
C ILE A 125 5.34 10.76 13.59
N GLY A 126 4.10 10.27 13.61
CA GLY A 126 3.80 8.84 13.63
C GLY A 126 4.40 8.08 12.45
N ILE A 127 4.33 8.64 11.24
CA ILE A 127 4.96 8.08 10.05
C ILE A 127 6.50 8.08 10.20
N ILE A 128 7.11 9.18 10.68
CA ILE A 128 8.56 9.27 10.91
C ILE A 128 9.00 8.22 11.93
N CYS A 129 8.30 8.08 13.05
CA CYS A 129 8.54 7.02 14.03
C CYS A 129 8.46 5.64 13.39
N GLY A 130 7.45 5.41 12.54
CA GLY A 130 7.33 4.19 11.74
C GLY A 130 8.57 3.95 10.85
N ILE A 131 9.03 4.97 10.13
CA ILE A 131 10.22 4.90 9.28
C ILE A 131 11.46 4.52 10.09
N CYS A 132 11.64 5.10 11.28
CA CYS A 132 12.76 4.78 12.16
C CYS A 132 12.81 3.30 12.58
N THR A 133 11.68 2.58 12.55
CA THR A 133 11.64 1.14 12.84
C THR A 133 11.99 0.25 11.63
N THR A 134 12.15 0.81 10.43
CA THR A 134 12.49 0.05 9.19
C THR A 134 13.72 -0.86 9.35
N PRO A 135 14.82 -0.46 10.02
CA PRO A 135 15.97 -1.34 10.24
C PRO A 135 15.61 -2.61 11.04
N ILE A 136 14.67 -2.50 11.99
CA ILE A 136 14.19 -3.63 12.80
C ILE A 136 13.43 -4.61 11.91
N TRP A 137 12.56 -4.11 11.04
CA TRP A 137 11.83 -4.94 10.07
C TRP A 137 12.76 -5.65 9.10
N GLN A 138 13.81 -4.97 8.64
CA GLN A 138 14.82 -5.57 7.76
C GLN A 138 15.67 -6.62 8.48
N ALA A 139 16.03 -6.40 9.75
CA ALA A 139 16.71 -7.40 10.57
C ALA A 139 15.82 -8.64 10.80
N ASN A 140 14.53 -8.43 11.07
CA ASN A 140 13.56 -9.53 11.19
C ASN A 140 13.44 -10.33 9.89
N TYR A 141 13.28 -9.66 8.76
CA TYR A 141 13.25 -10.30 7.44
C TYR A 141 14.50 -11.16 7.18
N THR A 142 15.69 -10.62 7.46
CA THR A 142 16.96 -11.35 7.32
C THR A 142 17.04 -12.55 8.27
N ARG A 143 16.51 -12.42 9.49
CA ARG A 143 16.41 -13.53 10.46
C ARG A 143 15.50 -14.64 9.95
N LEU A 144 14.33 -14.31 9.38
CA LEU A 144 13.41 -15.32 8.83
C LEU A 144 14.05 -16.09 7.65
N ILE A 145 14.80 -15.40 6.78
CA ILE A 145 15.55 -16.07 5.70
C ILE A 145 16.56 -17.05 6.29
N LYS A 146 17.40 -16.62 7.24
CA LYS A 146 18.41 -17.49 7.88
C LYS A 146 17.79 -18.69 8.60
N GLN A 147 16.65 -18.50 9.27
CA GLN A 147 15.93 -19.60 9.91
C GLN A 147 15.42 -20.62 8.88
N ARG A 148 14.94 -20.16 7.72
CA ARG A 148 14.53 -21.05 6.64
C ARG A 148 15.69 -21.86 6.08
N GLU A 149 16.84 -21.21 5.86
CA GLU A 149 18.06 -21.89 5.42
C GLU A 149 18.50 -22.95 6.43
N ALA A 150 18.43 -22.64 7.73
CA ALA A 150 18.74 -23.58 8.80
C ALA A 150 17.75 -24.78 8.85
N ASN A 151 16.49 -24.56 8.47
CA ASN A 151 15.44 -25.59 8.44
C ASN A 151 15.41 -26.39 7.12
N GLY A 152 16.48 -26.35 6.32
CA GLY A 152 16.60 -27.12 5.07
C GLY A 152 15.93 -26.49 3.85
N GLY A 153 15.55 -25.21 3.92
CA GLY A 153 15.10 -24.45 2.76
C GLY A 153 16.24 -24.04 1.84
N GLU A 154 15.91 -23.67 0.60
CA GLU A 154 16.88 -23.17 -0.38
C GLU A 154 17.70 -21.99 0.16
N LYS A 155 19.01 -22.01 -0.06
CA LYS A 155 19.92 -20.90 0.30
C LYS A 155 19.48 -19.63 -0.42
N GLY A 156 19.22 -18.57 0.33
CA GLY A 156 18.71 -17.28 -0.16
C GLY A 156 17.23 -17.28 -0.52
N GLY A 157 16.48 -18.36 -0.22
CA GLY A 157 15.07 -18.48 -0.58
C GLY A 157 14.18 -17.50 0.21
N SER A 158 13.90 -16.33 -0.36
CA SER A 158 12.95 -15.38 0.19
C SER A 158 11.51 -15.78 -0.11
N GLU A 159 10.66 -15.70 0.92
CA GLU A 159 9.22 -15.82 0.79
C GLU A 159 8.58 -14.44 0.96
N PRO A 160 7.67 -14.03 0.06
CA PRO A 160 6.95 -12.76 0.18
C PRO A 160 6.28 -12.59 1.54
N GLU A 161 5.83 -13.70 2.14
CA GLU A 161 5.18 -13.75 3.45
C GLU A 161 6.07 -13.24 4.58
N TYR A 162 7.41 -13.24 4.42
CA TYR A 162 8.33 -12.69 5.43
C TYR A 162 8.24 -11.16 5.55
N ARG A 163 7.56 -10.48 4.63
CA ARG A 163 7.26 -9.03 4.70
C ARG A 163 5.97 -8.72 5.46
N LEU A 164 5.07 -9.71 5.62
CA LEU A 164 3.77 -9.52 6.28
C LEU A 164 3.83 -9.20 7.78
N PRO A 165 4.86 -9.55 8.58
CA PRO A 165 4.92 -9.16 9.99
C PRO A 165 4.78 -7.65 10.23
N GLN A 166 5.30 -6.82 9.31
CA GLN A 166 5.14 -5.38 9.37
C GLN A 166 3.67 -4.97 9.17
N VAL A 167 2.98 -5.58 8.20
CA VAL A 167 1.54 -5.35 7.96
C VAL A 167 0.69 -5.84 9.13
N MET A 168 1.05 -6.94 9.78
CA MET A 168 0.34 -7.47 10.95
C MET A 168 0.36 -6.45 12.10
N VAL A 169 1.53 -5.89 12.43
CA VAL A 169 1.63 -4.83 13.44
C VAL A 169 0.89 -3.58 13.00
N GLY A 170 1.05 -3.16 11.74
CA GLY A 170 0.29 -2.03 11.18
C GLY A 170 -1.22 -2.20 11.32
N SER A 171 -1.73 -3.40 11.05
CA SER A 171 -3.17 -3.71 11.11
C SER A 171 -3.75 -3.57 12.50
N VAL A 172 -2.96 -3.77 13.57
CA VAL A 172 -3.38 -3.58 14.96
C VAL A 172 -3.24 -2.13 15.41
N PHE A 173 -2.15 -1.45 15.00
CA PHE A 173 -1.91 -0.06 15.37
C PHE A 173 -2.95 0.90 14.79
N VAL A 174 -3.47 0.63 13.60
CA VAL A 174 -4.54 1.42 12.97
C VAL A 174 -5.80 1.49 13.84
N PRO A 175 -6.51 0.38 14.15
CA PRO A 175 -7.74 0.42 14.93
C PRO A 175 -7.47 0.92 16.34
N VAL A 176 -6.32 0.63 16.95
CA VAL A 176 -5.93 1.21 18.25
C VAL A 176 -5.87 2.74 18.15
N GLY A 177 -5.22 3.29 17.13
CA GLY A 177 -5.17 4.74 16.91
C GLY A 177 -6.54 5.36 16.62
N LEU A 178 -7.39 4.68 15.85
CA LEU A 178 -8.75 5.14 15.53
C LEU A 178 -9.69 5.09 16.73
N PHE A 179 -9.67 4.02 17.52
CA PHE A 179 -10.46 3.95 18.76
C PHE A 179 -9.98 4.95 19.79
N TRP A 180 -8.66 5.12 19.91
CA TRP A 180 -8.08 6.17 20.76
C TRP A 180 -8.61 7.52 20.33
N PHE A 181 -8.50 7.89 19.05
CA PHE A 181 -9.03 9.15 18.54
C PHE A 181 -10.53 9.28 18.82
N ALA A 182 -11.34 8.28 18.44
CA ALA A 182 -12.80 8.28 18.59
C ALA A 182 -13.25 8.62 20.01
N PHE A 183 -12.74 7.88 21.01
CA PHE A 183 -13.14 8.04 22.40
C PHE A 183 -12.42 9.18 23.14
N THR A 184 -11.55 9.92 22.46
CA THR A 184 -10.84 11.07 23.04
C THR A 184 -11.21 12.40 22.38
N THR A 185 -12.19 12.38 21.48
CA THR A 185 -12.72 13.58 20.81
C THR A 185 -13.65 14.44 21.68
N TYR A 186 -14.03 14.00 22.88
CA TYR A 186 -14.96 14.74 23.74
C TYR A 186 -14.38 16.08 24.23
N SER A 187 -15.22 17.11 24.36
CA SER A 187 -14.81 18.45 24.82
C SER A 187 -14.19 18.49 26.22
N HIS A 188 -14.47 17.52 27.09
CA HIS A 188 -13.89 17.44 28.43
C HIS A 188 -12.47 16.86 28.47
N ILE A 189 -12.01 16.25 27.37
CA ILE A 189 -10.67 15.65 27.27
C ILE A 189 -9.70 16.67 26.68
N HIS A 190 -8.46 16.67 27.16
CA HIS A 190 -7.44 17.58 26.66
C HIS A 190 -7.14 17.29 25.17
N TRP A 191 -7.11 18.33 24.34
CA TRP A 191 -6.92 18.27 22.88
C TRP A 191 -5.66 17.48 22.42
N ILE A 192 -4.64 17.35 23.28
CA ILE A 192 -3.42 16.57 22.98
C ILE A 192 -3.70 15.07 22.85
N VAL A 193 -4.69 14.54 23.57
CA VAL A 193 -4.96 13.11 23.64
C VAL A 193 -5.44 12.54 22.30
N PRO A 194 -6.44 13.14 21.61
CA PRO A 194 -6.81 12.69 20.26
C PRO A 194 -5.67 12.90 19.25
N ILE A 195 -4.85 13.95 19.42
CA ILE A 195 -3.68 14.16 18.57
C ILE A 195 -2.70 12.98 18.69
N ILE A 196 -2.42 12.48 19.89
CA ILE A 196 -1.56 11.30 20.08
C ILE A 196 -2.16 10.06 19.40
N GLY A 197 -3.48 9.84 19.53
CA GLY A 197 -4.19 8.75 18.85
C GLY A 197 -4.00 8.77 17.33
N SER A 198 -4.06 9.97 16.72
CA SER A 198 -3.80 10.12 15.28
C SER A 198 -2.36 9.82 14.87
N GLY A 199 -1.39 10.02 15.77
CA GLY A 199 0.01 9.63 15.55
C GLY A 199 0.17 8.10 15.49
N PHE A 200 -0.50 7.37 16.39
CA PHE A 200 -0.55 5.90 16.34
C PHE A 200 -1.18 5.39 15.03
N PHE A 201 -2.28 6.03 14.59
CA PHE A 201 -2.87 5.75 13.29
C PHE A 201 -1.87 5.98 12.15
N GLY A 202 -1.18 7.13 12.12
CA GLY A 202 -0.15 7.44 11.11
C GLY A 202 0.96 6.39 11.04
N MET A 203 1.43 5.92 12.21
CA MET A 203 2.43 4.86 12.28
C MET A 203 1.89 3.52 11.73
N GLY A 204 0.66 3.16 12.07
CA GLY A 204 -0.01 1.95 11.57
C GLY A 204 -0.25 1.97 10.06
N VAL A 205 -0.60 3.14 9.50
CA VAL A 205 -0.72 3.35 8.05
C VAL A 205 0.63 3.14 7.36
N PHE A 206 1.72 3.69 7.88
CA PHE A 206 3.06 3.49 7.32
C PHE A 206 3.44 2.01 7.28
N PHE A 207 3.26 1.28 8.38
CA PHE A 207 3.54 -0.16 8.44
C PHE A 207 2.73 -0.97 7.44
N SER A 208 1.44 -0.67 7.32
CA SER A 208 0.56 -1.34 6.36
C SER A 208 0.97 -1.06 4.92
N PHE A 209 1.31 0.19 4.58
CA PHE A 209 1.68 0.56 3.20
C PHE A 209 3.03 0.00 2.79
N SER A 210 4.06 0.19 3.61
CA SER A 210 5.41 -0.28 3.33
C SER A 210 5.46 -1.81 3.20
N GLY A 211 4.77 -2.53 4.09
CA GLY A 211 4.67 -3.98 4.03
C GLY A 211 3.86 -4.48 2.83
N THR A 212 2.75 -3.81 2.47
CA THR A 212 1.93 -4.20 1.31
C THR A 212 2.68 -4.01 -0.01
N TRP A 213 3.41 -2.89 -0.18
CA TRP A 213 4.20 -2.64 -1.39
C TRP A 213 5.32 -3.66 -1.57
N THR A 214 6.09 -3.92 -0.51
CA THR A 214 7.19 -4.91 -0.56
C THR A 214 6.64 -6.31 -0.81
N PHE A 215 5.52 -6.68 -0.18
CA PHE A 215 4.84 -7.94 -0.43
C PHE A 215 4.39 -8.09 -1.89
N LEU A 216 3.74 -7.08 -2.48
CA LEU A 216 3.23 -7.15 -3.86
C LEU A 216 4.37 -7.34 -4.88
N VAL A 217 5.51 -6.68 -4.65
CA VAL A 217 6.70 -6.81 -5.51
C VAL A 217 7.30 -8.21 -5.41
N ASP A 218 7.46 -8.73 -4.19
CA ASP A 218 8.07 -10.05 -3.95
C ASP A 218 7.13 -11.19 -4.39
N ALA A 219 5.80 -11.03 -4.22
CA ALA A 219 4.81 -12.05 -4.56
C ALA A 219 4.54 -12.18 -6.06
N TYR A 220 4.64 -11.09 -6.82
CA TYR A 220 4.32 -11.06 -8.26
C TYR A 220 5.47 -10.47 -9.09
N PRO A 221 6.69 -11.04 -9.10
CA PRO A 221 7.86 -10.42 -9.72
C PRO A 221 7.70 -10.16 -11.23
N VAL A 222 6.96 -11.02 -11.94
CA VAL A 222 6.68 -10.87 -13.39
C VAL A 222 5.70 -9.73 -13.67
N TYR A 223 4.78 -9.48 -12.74
CA TYR A 223 3.66 -8.55 -12.88
C TYR A 223 3.66 -7.46 -11.80
N ALA A 224 4.81 -7.18 -11.18
CA ALA A 224 4.92 -6.31 -10.02
C ALA A 224 4.41 -4.89 -10.31
N ALA A 225 4.71 -4.38 -11.52
CA ALA A 225 4.21 -3.08 -11.98
C ALA A 225 2.67 -3.05 -12.05
N SER A 226 2.05 -4.11 -12.58
CA SER A 226 0.58 -4.21 -12.67
C SER A 226 -0.06 -4.35 -11.28
N ALA A 227 0.56 -5.10 -10.37
CA ALA A 227 0.09 -5.27 -9.00
C ALA A 227 0.16 -3.95 -8.20
N LEU A 228 1.27 -3.21 -8.33
CA LEU A 228 1.41 -1.88 -7.72
C LEU A 228 0.46 -0.84 -8.33
N ALA A 229 0.20 -0.92 -9.63
CA ALA A 229 -0.80 -0.10 -10.31
C ALA A 229 -2.21 -0.39 -9.80
N ALA A 230 -2.59 -1.67 -9.66
CA ALA A 230 -3.88 -2.06 -9.08
C ALA A 230 -4.07 -1.52 -7.66
N ASN A 231 -3.05 -1.69 -6.82
CA ASN A 231 -3.04 -1.17 -5.46
C ASN A 231 -3.14 0.37 -5.42
N SER A 232 -2.47 1.06 -6.33
CA SER A 232 -2.54 2.53 -6.40
C SER A 232 -3.89 3.02 -6.93
N PHE A 233 -4.47 2.32 -7.90
CA PHE A 233 -5.82 2.60 -8.39
C PHE A 233 -6.85 2.46 -7.27
N ALA A 234 -6.89 1.31 -6.58
CA ALA A 234 -7.81 1.07 -5.48
C ALA A 234 -7.70 2.13 -4.38
N ARG A 235 -6.46 2.48 -3.99
CA ARG A 235 -6.19 3.54 -3.03
C ARG A 235 -6.74 4.89 -3.48
N SER A 236 -6.44 5.31 -4.69
CA SER A 236 -6.92 6.60 -5.22
C SER A 236 -8.44 6.64 -5.32
N THR A 237 -9.09 5.54 -5.70
CA THR A 237 -10.56 5.44 -5.73
C THR A 237 -11.15 5.66 -4.35
N PHE A 238 -10.65 4.97 -3.32
CA PHE A 238 -11.14 5.13 -1.95
C PHE A 238 -10.80 6.51 -1.36
N GLY A 239 -9.60 7.04 -1.65
CA GLY A 239 -9.20 8.39 -1.27
C GLY A 239 -10.08 9.49 -1.88
N ALA A 240 -10.65 9.26 -3.07
CA ALA A 240 -11.61 10.16 -3.69
C ALA A 240 -13.04 10.00 -3.13
N ILE A 241 -13.47 8.76 -2.84
CA ILE A 241 -14.84 8.48 -2.39
C ILE A 241 -15.05 8.86 -0.92
N PHE A 242 -14.11 8.56 -0.02
CA PHE A 242 -14.29 8.73 1.42
C PHE A 242 -14.62 10.18 1.85
N PRO A 243 -13.93 11.20 1.33
CA PRO A 243 -14.26 12.60 1.64
C PRO A 243 -15.65 13.03 1.18
N LEU A 244 -16.24 12.41 0.14
CA LEU A 244 -17.55 12.81 -0.39
C LEU A 244 -18.69 12.56 0.61
N PHE A 245 -18.59 11.51 1.41
CA PHE A 245 -19.57 11.19 2.44
C PHE A 245 -19.07 11.51 3.87
N GLY A 246 -17.78 11.79 4.04
CA GLY A 246 -17.15 11.93 5.36
C GLY A 246 -17.80 13.00 6.25
N ILE A 247 -18.04 14.20 5.72
CA ILE A 247 -18.66 15.29 6.50
C ILE A 247 -20.08 14.91 6.94
N GLN A 248 -20.89 14.42 6.00
CA GLN A 248 -22.28 13.99 6.27
C GLN A 248 -22.36 12.85 7.28
N MET A 249 -21.39 11.93 7.24
CA MET A 249 -21.27 10.84 8.21
C MET A 249 -20.96 11.39 9.61
N TYR A 250 -20.00 12.32 9.73
CA TYR A 250 -19.64 12.90 11.02
C TYR A 250 -20.76 13.77 11.63
N GLU A 251 -21.51 14.51 10.81
CA GLU A 251 -22.64 15.32 11.27
C GLU A 251 -23.83 14.48 11.76
N LYS A 252 -24.09 13.32 11.13
CA LYS A 252 -25.24 12.46 11.48
C LYS A 252 -24.96 11.47 12.60
N LEU A 253 -23.76 10.85 12.60
CA LEU A 253 -23.40 9.83 13.59
C LEU A 253 -22.83 10.42 14.88
N GLY A 254 -22.34 11.66 14.83
CA GLY A 254 -21.47 12.19 15.88
C GLY A 254 -20.01 11.83 15.65
N TYR A 255 -19.11 12.63 16.20
CA TYR A 255 -17.68 12.57 15.91
C TYR A 255 -16.99 11.31 16.45
N ASP A 256 -17.42 10.88 17.63
CA ASP A 256 -17.01 9.68 18.32
C ASP A 256 -17.44 8.42 17.54
N TRP A 257 -18.72 8.29 17.23
CA TRP A 257 -19.26 7.12 16.55
C TRP A 257 -18.85 7.04 15.08
N ALA A 258 -18.72 8.18 14.38
CA ALA A 258 -18.23 8.19 13.01
C ALA A 258 -16.80 7.64 12.92
N THR A 259 -15.92 8.03 13.85
CA THR A 259 -14.55 7.50 13.90
C THR A 259 -14.53 6.04 14.41
N ALA A 260 -15.35 5.70 15.39
CA ALA A 260 -15.45 4.32 15.90
C ALA A 260 -15.93 3.34 14.82
N LEU A 261 -16.86 3.73 13.96
CA LEU A 261 -17.29 2.92 12.81
C LEU A 261 -16.11 2.59 11.88
N LEU A 262 -15.27 3.58 11.56
CA LEU A 262 -14.06 3.37 10.78
C LEU A 262 -13.06 2.44 11.51
N ALA A 263 -12.95 2.59 12.84
CA ALA A 263 -12.16 1.71 13.67
C ALA A 263 -12.67 0.25 13.62
N PHE A 264 -13.98 0.01 13.66
CA PHE A 264 -14.56 -1.33 13.51
C PHE A 264 -14.31 -1.93 12.13
N ILE A 265 -14.41 -1.15 11.06
CA ILE A 265 -14.08 -1.62 9.70
C ILE A 265 -12.62 -2.07 9.65
N THR A 266 -11.69 -1.24 10.13
CA THR A 266 -10.27 -1.61 10.15
C THR A 266 -9.96 -2.78 11.09
N LEU A 267 -10.68 -2.90 12.20
CA LEU A 267 -10.58 -4.04 13.13
C LEU A 267 -11.00 -5.35 12.44
N ALA A 268 -12.06 -5.33 11.63
CA ALA A 268 -12.49 -6.49 10.84
C ALA A 268 -11.44 -6.94 9.82
N MET A 269 -10.50 -6.05 9.44
CA MET A 269 -9.42 -6.36 8.50
C MET A 269 -8.14 -6.88 9.19
N VAL A 270 -8.01 -6.75 10.52
CA VAL A 270 -6.90 -7.27 11.33
C VAL A 270 -6.58 -8.75 11.10
N PRO A 271 -7.55 -9.69 11.05
CA PRO A 271 -7.21 -11.11 10.91
C PRO A 271 -6.60 -11.46 9.54
N PHE A 272 -6.79 -10.64 8.50
CA PHE A 272 -6.37 -11.00 7.15
C PHE A 272 -4.84 -11.14 7.00
N PRO A 273 -3.99 -10.16 7.42
CA PRO A 273 -2.55 -10.35 7.41
C PRO A 273 -2.06 -11.57 8.18
N TYR A 274 -2.71 -11.93 9.29
CA TYR A 274 -2.36 -13.10 10.10
C TYR A 274 -2.68 -14.42 9.36
N ILE A 275 -3.85 -14.48 8.73
CA ILE A 275 -4.26 -15.63 7.90
C ILE A 275 -3.28 -15.79 6.73
N PHE A 276 -2.90 -14.68 6.09
CA PHE A 276 -1.93 -14.67 4.99
C PHE A 276 -0.52 -15.06 5.41
N PHE A 277 -0.08 -14.70 6.62
CA PHE A 277 1.21 -15.14 7.13
C PHE A 277 1.25 -16.67 7.36
N LYS A 278 0.18 -17.26 7.90
CA LYS A 278 0.13 -18.69 8.21
C LYS A 278 -0.20 -19.57 7.00
N TYR A 279 -1.13 -19.12 6.15
CA TYR A 279 -1.66 -19.90 5.02
C TYR A 279 -1.24 -19.37 3.65
N GLY A 280 -0.39 -18.34 3.59
CA GLY A 280 0.04 -17.68 2.36
C GLY A 280 0.55 -18.65 1.29
N LYS A 281 1.42 -19.61 1.67
CA LYS A 281 1.94 -20.62 0.73
C LYS A 281 0.84 -21.47 0.10
N LYS A 282 -0.20 -21.85 0.86
CA LYS A 282 -1.30 -22.69 0.38
C LYS A 282 -2.23 -21.89 -0.53
N ILE A 283 -2.52 -20.64 -0.16
CA ILE A 283 -3.36 -19.73 -0.94
C ILE A 283 -2.66 -19.36 -2.24
N ARG A 284 -1.34 -19.11 -2.20
CA ARG A 284 -0.50 -18.84 -3.36
C ARG A 284 -0.33 -20.07 -4.26
N GLY A 285 -0.32 -21.28 -3.70
CA GLY A 285 -0.31 -22.52 -4.50
C GLY A 285 -1.53 -22.69 -5.41
N GLN A 286 -2.65 -22.04 -5.09
CA GLN A 286 -3.89 -22.03 -5.86
C GLN A 286 -4.01 -20.83 -6.81
N SER A 287 -3.10 -19.86 -6.69
CA SER A 287 -3.03 -18.64 -7.50
C SER A 287 -2.60 -18.94 -8.94
N ARG A 288 -3.23 -18.25 -9.89
CA ARG A 288 -2.95 -18.40 -11.33
C ARG A 288 -1.77 -17.55 -11.77
N PHE A 289 -1.44 -16.50 -11.02
CA PHE A 289 -0.43 -15.50 -11.38
C PHE A 289 0.82 -15.49 -10.50
N ALA A 290 0.84 -16.23 -9.38
CA ALA A 290 1.96 -16.27 -8.44
C ALA A 290 2.90 -17.49 -8.61
N LYS A 291 2.77 -18.23 -9.72
CA LYS A 291 3.67 -19.33 -10.12
C LYS A 291 4.84 -18.84 -10.94
#